data_AF-A0A953PHN3-F1
#
_entry.id   AF-A0A953PHN3-F1
#
_cell.length_a   1.000
_cell.length_b   1.000
_cell.length_c   1.000
_cell.angle_alpha   90.00
_cell.angle_beta   90.00
_cell.angle_gamma   90.00
#
_symmetry.space_group_name_H-M   'P 1'
#
loop_
_entity.id
_entity.type
_entity.pdbx_description
1 polymer ?
#
loop_
_entity_poly.entity_id
_entity_poly.type
_entity_poly.pdbx_seq_one_letter_code
_entity_poly.pdbx_strand_id
1 'polypeptide(L)'
;MRGTLSVATALSSIAFAACRAPVPSPHPTFNRDIAPLVWDHCGGCHRPGQQGPFSLLSIQDVRQRARLIVTATSRHIMPPWLPEPGYGAFAGERRLRSEDVDRIAQWVKDGTPEGDPADRHAPPTWVDGWQLGQPDLVVELPEAYTLRPGGADVFRNFVMPIPLSASRFVRGMEVRPGSRGVVHHATLGIDATRASRRLDALDPEPGFEGGMFSEGTHSPDNHALGWTPGMTPVMEPADMAWRLEKGSDLIIQLHMIPSGKPEAVRPSVGFFFTDTPPTRRPMDFRLGSKTIDIPAGESAYTIEDTYVLPIDVDALSVYPHAHYLAKDMKAFATRPDGTVTWLIWIKDWDFRWQDQYRYAAPVFLPRGTTLTMRYTYDNSAGNVRNPHHPPQHVRYGPLSSDEMGDLWLRLLPRTSADADTLARSYVANELRKNIAAAEWMAAQHPLEARWRNELGARYLEAARVEEGIVQLREALRLAPAHAEAHHNLGHALQSQGRLADAVAQFREAARLSPDDDQVHLSLANALQDQGKLDEAIVHFRRAVALDPEGADAHNNLGAALASKGLVDEAVVHFRRALDIRPGYADAEKNLNQALQLQRGRGSRR
;
A
#
# COMPACT_ATOMS: atom_id res chain seq x y z
N MET A 1 56.15 80.72 20.68
CA MET A 1 55.73 80.18 21.99
C MET A 1 54.66 79.13 21.80
N ARG A 2 55.01 77.84 21.83
CA ARG A 2 54.08 76.72 22.06
C ARG A 2 54.84 75.64 22.80
N GLY A 3 54.41 75.38 24.03
CA GLY A 3 54.94 74.36 24.92
C GLY A 3 54.38 72.98 24.59
N THR A 4 55.18 71.98 24.93
CA THR A 4 54.92 70.55 24.84
C THR A 4 54.03 70.09 26.00
N LEU A 5 52.98 69.33 25.71
CA LEU A 5 52.23 68.54 26.69
C LEU A 5 52.32 67.05 26.31
N SER A 6 52.81 66.28 27.28
CA SER A 6 52.86 64.82 27.28
C SER A 6 51.52 64.27 27.76
N VAL A 7 50.95 63.30 27.04
CA VAL A 7 49.73 62.58 27.46
C VAL A 7 50.08 61.12 27.68
N ALA A 8 49.86 60.65 28.91
CA ALA A 8 50.08 59.28 29.35
C ALA A 8 48.93 58.36 28.88
N THR A 9 49.29 57.19 28.38
CA THR A 9 48.38 56.10 28.00
C THR A 9 48.01 55.25 29.21
N ALA A 10 46.72 55.18 29.54
CA ALA A 10 46.17 54.23 30.49
C ALA A 10 45.61 53.00 29.74
N LEU A 11 46.19 51.82 29.99
CA LEU A 11 45.68 50.53 29.53
C LEU A 11 44.77 49.93 30.61
N SER A 12 43.46 49.93 30.38
CA SER A 12 42.50 49.15 31.18
C SER A 12 42.49 47.71 30.72
N SER A 13 42.91 46.79 31.60
CA SER A 13 42.78 45.35 31.44
C SER A 13 41.35 44.90 31.76
N ILE A 14 40.59 44.51 30.72
CA ILE A 14 39.31 43.82 30.87
C ILE A 14 39.60 42.34 31.06
N ALA A 15 39.26 41.80 32.23
CA ALA A 15 39.32 40.37 32.52
C ALA A 15 38.20 39.65 31.77
N PHE A 16 38.56 38.84 30.76
CA PHE A 16 37.66 37.86 30.17
C PHE A 16 37.42 36.74 31.20
N ALA A 17 36.24 36.75 31.83
CA ALA A 17 35.74 35.57 32.52
C ALA A 17 35.41 34.50 31.48
N ALA A 18 36.30 33.52 31.31
CA ALA A 18 36.02 32.35 30.51
C ALA A 18 34.88 31.56 31.20
N CYS A 19 33.67 31.61 30.63
CA CYS A 19 32.63 30.64 30.92
C CYS A 19 33.15 29.25 30.52
N ARG A 20 33.67 28.50 31.49
CA ARG A 20 33.89 27.06 31.34
C ARG A 20 32.52 26.42 31.09
N ALA A 21 32.35 25.78 29.93
CA ALA A 21 31.25 24.84 29.74
C ALA A 21 31.30 23.79 30.87
N PRO A 22 30.16 23.38 31.45
CA PRO A 22 30.14 22.39 32.52
C PRO A 22 30.81 21.10 32.05
N VAL A 23 31.75 20.59 32.83
CA VAL A 23 32.31 19.25 32.62
C VAL A 23 31.18 18.25 32.85
N PRO A 24 30.88 17.33 31.91
CA PRO A 24 29.84 16.33 32.11
C PRO A 24 30.13 15.53 33.39
N SER A 25 29.15 15.45 34.30
CA SER A 25 29.25 14.59 35.48
C SER A 25 29.47 13.14 35.04
N PRO A 26 30.42 12.40 35.63
CA PRO A 26 30.72 11.01 35.24
C PRO A 26 29.57 10.04 35.56
N HIS A 27 28.65 10.45 36.43
CA HIS A 27 27.47 9.65 36.79
C HIS A 27 26.22 10.24 36.12
N PRO A 28 25.54 9.46 35.25
CA PRO A 28 24.30 9.87 34.63
C PRO A 28 23.16 9.89 35.66
N THR A 29 22.20 10.79 35.47
CA THR A 29 20.99 10.91 36.29
C THR A 29 19.75 10.85 35.42
N PHE A 30 18.60 10.54 36.02
CA PHE A 30 17.36 10.45 35.26
C PHE A 30 16.98 11.79 34.63
N ASN A 31 16.88 12.84 35.43
CA ASN A 31 16.40 14.14 35.00
C ASN A 31 17.26 14.72 33.89
N ARG A 32 18.59 14.65 34.02
CA ARG A 32 19.51 15.24 33.04
C ARG A 32 19.70 14.38 31.79
N ASP A 33 19.87 13.07 31.97
CA ASP A 33 20.47 12.22 30.94
C ASP A 33 19.54 11.12 30.42
N ILE A 34 18.76 10.46 31.29
CA ILE A 34 17.99 9.27 30.90
C ILE A 34 16.58 9.61 30.43
N ALA A 35 15.92 10.58 31.06
CA ALA A 35 14.61 11.06 30.67
C ALA A 35 14.54 11.43 29.17
N PRO A 36 15.41 12.31 28.62
CA PRO A 36 15.35 12.66 27.20
C PRO A 36 15.61 11.43 26.32
N LEU A 37 16.60 10.59 26.65
CA LEU A 37 16.89 9.36 25.90
C LEU A 37 15.69 8.41 25.86
N VAL A 38 15.04 8.18 26.99
CA VAL A 38 13.88 7.28 27.05
C VAL A 38 12.69 7.89 26.33
N TRP A 39 12.43 9.18 26.47
CA TRP A 39 11.28 9.81 25.84
C TRP A 39 11.39 9.89 24.32
N ASP A 40 12.55 10.30 23.81
CA ASP A 40 12.78 10.49 22.38
C ASP A 40 12.82 9.16 21.63
N HIS A 41 13.41 8.12 22.25
CA HIS A 41 13.63 6.83 21.58
C HIS A 41 12.60 5.75 21.93
N CYS A 42 11.96 5.84 23.09
CA CYS A 42 11.02 4.81 23.58
C CYS A 42 9.63 5.38 23.89
N GLY A 43 9.53 6.64 24.34
CA GLY A 43 8.31 7.25 24.87
C GLY A 43 7.16 7.32 23.85
N GLY A 44 7.47 7.48 22.57
CA GLY A 44 6.47 7.47 21.50
C GLY A 44 5.60 6.20 21.49
N CYS A 45 6.21 5.02 21.67
CA CYS A 45 5.52 3.74 21.74
C CYS A 45 5.13 3.36 23.18
N HIS A 46 5.95 3.71 24.17
CA HIS A 46 5.75 3.41 25.59
C HIS A 46 5.11 4.57 26.35
N ARG A 47 3.96 5.04 25.86
CA ARG A 47 3.08 5.98 26.55
C ARG A 47 1.67 5.40 26.66
N PRO A 48 0.86 5.85 27.63
CA PRO A 48 -0.50 5.35 27.78
C PRO A 48 -1.28 5.39 26.46
N GLY A 49 -1.98 4.31 26.14
CA GLY A 49 -2.73 4.21 24.89
C GLY A 49 -1.85 4.22 23.65
N GLN A 50 -0.67 3.60 23.66
CA GLN A 50 0.12 3.28 22.47
C GLN A 50 0.54 1.80 22.48
N GLN A 51 1.34 1.35 21.51
CA GLN A 51 1.66 -0.08 21.31
C GLN A 51 2.46 -0.71 22.45
N GLY A 52 3.23 0.08 23.20
CA GLY A 52 4.00 -0.42 24.33
C GLY A 52 3.09 -0.93 25.46
N PRO A 53 3.33 -2.12 26.02
CA PRO A 53 2.46 -2.71 27.05
C PRO A 53 2.53 -1.99 28.41
N PHE A 54 3.38 -0.97 28.52
CA PHE A 54 3.58 -0.17 29.71
C PHE A 54 4.13 1.22 29.33
N SER A 55 3.94 2.18 30.23
CA SER A 55 4.53 3.51 30.10
C SER A 55 6.01 3.52 30.47
N LEU A 56 6.77 4.44 29.88
CA LEU A 56 8.14 4.81 30.24
C LEU A 56 8.27 6.33 30.43
N LEU A 57 7.17 7.02 30.75
CA LEU A 57 7.16 8.49 30.83
C LEU A 57 7.62 9.03 32.19
N SER A 58 7.46 8.26 33.27
CA SER A 58 7.90 8.67 34.61
C SER A 58 9.19 7.97 35.04
N ILE A 59 9.90 8.56 36.01
CA ILE A 59 11.07 7.91 36.60
C ILE A 59 10.73 6.58 37.26
N GLN A 60 9.55 6.47 37.89
CA GLN A 60 9.09 5.24 38.54
C GLN A 60 8.90 4.13 37.50
N ASP A 61 8.30 4.46 36.36
CA ASP A 61 8.10 3.52 35.26
C ASP A 61 9.42 2.97 34.72
N VAL A 62 10.39 3.87 34.50
CA VAL A 62 11.71 3.55 33.97
C VAL A 62 12.53 2.76 35.00
N ARG A 63 12.55 3.19 36.26
CA ARG A 63 13.25 2.50 37.37
C ARG A 63 12.75 1.07 37.56
N GLN A 64 11.43 0.86 37.56
CA GLN A 64 10.83 -0.47 37.74
C GLN A 64 11.29 -1.45 36.64
N ARG A 65 11.67 -0.94 35.47
CA ARG A 65 12.05 -1.72 34.29
C ARG A 65 13.52 -1.56 33.91
N ALA A 66 14.34 -0.92 34.76
CA ALA A 66 15.72 -0.55 34.47
C ALA A 66 16.56 -1.71 33.89
N ARG A 67 16.52 -2.90 34.52
CA ARG A 67 17.25 -4.09 34.05
C ARG A 67 16.77 -4.60 32.69
N LEU A 68 15.46 -4.55 32.46
CA LEU A 68 14.85 -4.92 31.18
C LEU A 68 15.28 -3.94 30.09
N ILE A 69 15.26 -2.63 30.38
CA ILE A 69 15.69 -1.59 29.44
C ILE A 69 17.17 -1.79 29.06
N VAL A 70 18.05 -2.06 30.03
CA VAL A 70 19.47 -2.35 29.75
C VAL A 70 19.62 -3.59 28.87
N THR A 71 18.87 -4.66 29.15
CA THR A 71 18.92 -5.89 28.34
C THR A 71 18.40 -5.62 26.93
N ALA A 72 17.28 -4.90 26.80
CA ALA A 72 16.67 -4.61 25.53
C ALA A 72 17.55 -3.72 24.64
N THR A 73 18.19 -2.70 25.22
CA THR A 73 19.07 -1.77 24.49
C THR A 73 20.42 -2.41 24.15
N SER A 74 21.08 -3.09 25.09
CA SER A 74 22.39 -3.72 24.85
C SER A 74 22.36 -4.91 23.88
N ARG A 75 21.24 -5.62 23.80
CA ARG A 75 21.04 -6.73 22.85
C ARG A 75 20.35 -6.30 21.56
N HIS A 76 20.13 -5.00 21.37
CA HIS A 76 19.41 -4.43 20.24
C HIS A 76 18.01 -5.04 20.00
N ILE A 77 17.31 -5.42 21.08
CA ILE A 77 15.94 -5.95 21.03
C ILE A 77 14.93 -4.82 20.78
N MET A 78 15.21 -3.59 21.26
CA MET A 78 14.41 -2.34 21.16
C MET A 78 15.40 -1.15 21.27
N PRO A 79 15.28 0.08 20.68
CA PRO A 79 14.37 0.74 19.72
C PRO A 79 15.05 1.10 18.36
N PRO A 80 14.34 1.42 17.26
CA PRO A 80 14.68 0.92 15.92
C PRO A 80 16.19 0.99 15.63
N TRP A 81 16.78 -0.20 15.66
CA TRP A 81 18.15 -0.47 15.22
C TRP A 81 18.20 -0.66 13.71
N LEU A 82 17.04 -0.84 13.10
CA LEU A 82 16.83 -0.94 11.68
C LEU A 82 16.57 0.46 11.09
N PRO A 83 17.10 0.76 9.91
CA PRO A 83 18.00 -0.07 9.11
C PRO A 83 19.48 0.13 9.52
N GLU A 84 20.40 -0.74 9.08
CA GLU A 84 21.84 -0.68 9.39
C GLU A 84 22.44 0.72 9.16
N PRO A 85 23.25 1.27 10.10
CA PRO A 85 23.85 2.60 9.93
C PRO A 85 24.77 2.66 8.69
N GLY A 86 24.68 3.76 7.93
CA GLY A 86 25.52 4.01 6.76
C GLY A 86 24.96 3.49 5.44
N TYR A 87 23.78 2.85 5.46
CA TYR A 87 23.11 2.29 4.28
C TYR A 87 21.83 3.08 3.91
N GLY A 88 21.94 4.40 3.98
CA GLY A 88 20.84 5.35 3.87
C GLY A 88 20.89 6.36 5.02
N ALA A 89 20.14 7.45 4.88
CA ALA A 89 19.95 8.45 5.93
C ALA A 89 18.46 8.77 6.01
N PHE A 90 17.85 8.51 7.16
CA PHE A 90 16.40 8.55 7.30
C PHE A 90 15.95 9.63 8.29
N ALA A 91 14.80 10.23 8.02
CA ALA A 91 14.17 11.18 8.91
C ALA A 91 13.58 10.44 10.11
N GLY A 92 13.80 10.98 11.31
CA GLY A 92 13.20 10.42 12.53
C GLY A 92 13.80 9.10 12.98
N GLU A 93 15.07 8.80 12.64
CA GLU A 93 15.80 7.64 13.18
C GLU A 93 15.79 7.68 14.72
N ARG A 94 15.16 6.67 15.34
CA ARG A 94 15.07 6.55 16.81
C ARG A 94 16.11 5.60 17.38
N ARG A 95 17.23 5.39 16.68
CA ARG A 95 18.37 4.58 17.16
C ARG A 95 19.03 5.24 18.37
N LEU A 96 19.42 4.43 19.36
CA LEU A 96 20.34 4.88 20.41
C LEU A 96 21.79 4.74 19.94
N ARG A 97 22.64 5.73 20.23
CA ARG A 97 24.09 5.59 20.00
C ARG A 97 24.67 4.63 21.05
N SER A 98 25.81 3.99 20.75
CA SER A 98 26.49 3.13 21.71
C SER A 98 26.75 3.84 23.05
N GLU A 99 27.13 5.12 23.00
CA GLU A 99 27.31 5.97 24.18
C GLU A 99 26.03 6.15 25.01
N ASP A 100 24.87 6.22 24.35
CA ASP A 100 23.58 6.36 25.03
C ASP A 100 23.17 5.02 25.68
N VAL A 101 23.47 3.89 25.03
CA VAL A 101 23.31 2.54 25.62
C VAL A 101 24.18 2.41 26.86
N ASP A 102 25.46 2.80 26.76
CA ASP A 102 26.39 2.77 27.89
C ASP A 102 25.93 3.70 29.02
N ARG A 103 25.38 4.88 28.68
CA ARG A 103 24.84 5.83 29.65
C ARG A 103 23.64 5.25 30.41
N ILE A 104 22.73 4.57 29.72
CA ILE A 104 21.61 3.85 30.35
C ILE A 104 22.14 2.75 31.27
N ALA A 105 23.07 1.92 30.79
CA ALA A 105 23.67 0.84 31.59
C ALA A 105 24.37 1.37 32.84
N GLN A 106 25.12 2.46 32.72
CA GLN A 106 25.81 3.11 33.82
C GLN A 106 24.83 3.71 34.83
N TRP A 107 23.74 4.35 34.39
CA TRP A 107 22.68 4.86 35.28
C TRP A 107 22.04 3.75 36.12
N VAL A 108 21.79 2.59 35.51
CA VAL A 108 21.26 1.43 36.24
C VAL A 108 22.30 0.86 37.22
N LYS A 109 23.56 0.79 36.82
CA LYS A 109 24.67 0.36 37.69
C LYS A 109 24.84 1.26 38.91
N ASP A 110 24.62 2.56 38.74
CA ASP A 110 24.71 3.57 39.80
C ASP A 110 23.46 3.64 40.71
N GLY A 111 22.53 2.70 40.57
CA GLY A 111 21.34 2.63 41.42
C GLY A 111 20.21 3.56 40.98
N THR A 112 20.18 3.96 39.71
CA THR A 112 19.13 4.77 39.08
C THR A 112 18.90 6.16 39.73
N PRO A 113 19.94 6.98 39.95
CA PRO A 113 19.79 8.29 40.60
C PRO A 113 18.85 9.22 39.81
N GLU A 114 17.99 9.97 40.53
CA GLU A 114 17.03 10.89 39.91
C GLU A 114 17.72 12.12 39.31
N GLY A 115 18.71 12.65 40.03
CA GLY A 115 19.36 13.92 39.70
C GLY A 115 18.60 15.12 40.26
N ASP A 116 19.14 16.31 39.96
CA ASP A 116 18.54 17.57 40.39
C ASP A 116 17.19 17.79 39.68
N PRO A 117 16.11 18.15 40.40
CA PRO A 117 14.85 18.57 39.77
C PRO A 117 14.99 19.72 38.78
N ALA A 118 16.00 20.59 38.92
CA ALA A 118 16.27 21.69 37.99
C ALA A 118 16.77 21.22 36.61
N ASP A 119 17.37 20.02 36.53
CA ASP A 119 17.83 19.42 35.28
C ASP A 119 16.70 18.71 34.51
N ARG A 120 15.48 18.69 35.06
CA ARG A 120 14.36 17.92 34.51
C ARG A 120 13.91 18.51 33.17
N HIS A 121 14.10 17.74 32.11
CA HIS A 121 13.49 18.04 30.81
C HIS A 121 11.97 17.96 30.88
N ALA A 122 11.30 18.81 30.11
CA ALA A 122 9.87 18.64 29.87
C ALA A 122 9.67 17.41 28.97
N PRO A 123 8.72 16.50 29.27
CA PRO A 123 8.41 15.42 28.36
C PRO A 123 7.92 15.99 27.02
N PRO A 124 8.20 15.32 25.89
CA PRO A 124 7.66 15.71 24.60
C PRO A 124 6.15 15.92 24.69
N THR A 125 5.66 16.98 24.04
CA THR A 125 4.22 17.15 23.87
C THR A 125 3.72 16.19 22.81
N TRP A 126 2.82 15.31 23.23
CA TRP A 126 2.14 14.40 22.36
C TRP A 126 0.70 14.84 22.17
N VAL A 127 0.22 14.80 20.92
CA VAL A 127 -1.20 15.04 20.64
C VAL A 127 -1.98 13.78 21.00
N ASP A 128 -2.99 13.92 21.85
CA ASP A 128 -3.96 12.86 22.11
C ASP A 128 -4.91 12.72 20.90
N GLY A 129 -5.15 11.47 20.48
CA GLY A 129 -5.93 11.19 19.27
C GLY A 129 -5.08 11.27 18.00
N TRP A 130 -5.49 12.12 17.05
CA TRP A 130 -4.90 12.24 15.72
C TRP A 130 -3.57 13.00 15.76
N GLN A 131 -2.47 12.34 15.43
CA GLN A 131 -1.11 12.89 15.52
C GLN A 131 -0.86 14.06 14.57
N LEU A 132 -1.52 14.08 13.40
CA LEU A 132 -1.42 15.19 12.44
C LEU A 132 -2.31 16.40 12.80
N GLY A 133 -3.00 16.37 13.93
CA GLY A 133 -4.05 17.34 14.30
C GLY A 133 -5.45 16.85 13.94
N GLN A 134 -6.46 17.71 14.09
CA GLN A 134 -7.85 17.35 13.78
C GLN A 134 -8.01 17.07 12.26
N PRO A 135 -8.47 15.88 11.84
CA PRO A 135 -8.76 15.60 10.44
C PRO A 135 -9.92 16.42 9.91
N ASP A 136 -9.86 16.77 8.62
CA ASP A 136 -10.96 17.43 7.90
C ASP A 136 -12.15 16.47 7.67
N LEU A 137 -11.85 15.18 7.56
CA LEU A 137 -12.83 14.10 7.43
C LEU A 137 -12.34 12.86 8.19
N VAL A 138 -13.24 12.23 8.95
CA VAL A 138 -13.01 10.90 9.53
C VAL A 138 -13.97 9.92 8.88
N VAL A 139 -13.43 8.85 8.30
CA VAL A 139 -14.17 7.72 7.76
C VAL A 139 -14.01 6.56 8.74
N GLU A 140 -15.10 5.97 9.20
CA GLU A 140 -15.10 4.88 10.18
C GLU A 140 -15.91 3.70 9.65
N LEU A 141 -15.49 2.49 10.01
CA LEU A 141 -16.25 1.29 9.70
C LEU A 141 -17.65 1.35 10.38
N PRO A 142 -18.76 1.28 9.63
CA PRO A 142 -20.09 1.47 10.19
C PRO A 142 -20.40 0.50 11.33
N GLU A 143 -20.10 -0.79 11.12
CA GLU A 143 -20.32 -1.88 12.07
C GLU A 143 -19.01 -2.56 12.44
N ALA A 144 -18.81 -2.88 13.73
CA ALA A 144 -17.60 -3.55 14.17
C ALA A 144 -17.57 -5.02 13.72
N TYR A 145 -16.42 -5.46 13.21
CA TYR A 145 -16.17 -6.86 12.93
C TYR A 145 -15.70 -7.59 14.20
N THR A 146 -16.15 -8.82 14.43
CA THR A 146 -15.69 -9.63 15.57
C THR A 146 -14.64 -10.64 15.10
N LEU A 147 -13.38 -10.37 15.39
CA LEU A 147 -12.30 -11.31 15.14
C LEU A 147 -12.42 -12.50 16.10
N ARG A 148 -12.36 -13.71 15.54
CA ARG A 148 -12.47 -14.96 16.29
C ARG A 148 -11.19 -15.21 17.14
N PRO A 149 -11.30 -15.92 18.27
CA PRO A 149 -10.20 -16.10 19.22
C PRO A 149 -9.01 -16.91 18.69
N GLY A 150 -9.17 -17.72 17.65
CA GLY A 150 -8.10 -18.57 17.11
C GLY A 150 -8.32 -18.91 15.66
N GLY A 151 -7.34 -19.59 15.06
CA GLY A 151 -7.31 -19.91 13.63
C GLY A 151 -6.03 -19.39 12.98
N ALA A 152 -6.01 -19.45 11.65
CA ALA A 152 -4.99 -18.78 10.86
C ALA A 152 -5.19 -17.26 10.89
N ASP A 153 -4.21 -16.54 10.36
CA ASP A 153 -4.32 -15.10 10.10
C ASP A 153 -5.54 -14.78 9.24
N VAL A 154 -6.20 -13.67 9.57
CA VAL A 154 -7.39 -13.20 8.86
C VAL A 154 -7.03 -11.98 8.02
N PHE A 155 -7.18 -12.10 6.71
CA PHE A 155 -7.13 -10.98 5.77
C PHE A 155 -8.56 -10.61 5.40
N ARG A 156 -8.99 -9.42 5.81
CA ARG A 156 -10.37 -8.96 5.55
C ARG A 156 -10.39 -7.55 5.01
N ASN A 157 -11.13 -7.36 3.92
CA ASN A 157 -11.33 -6.09 3.26
C ASN A 157 -12.61 -5.45 3.79
N PHE A 158 -12.50 -4.29 4.42
CA PHE A 158 -13.65 -3.54 4.90
C PHE A 158 -13.99 -2.39 3.97
N VAL A 159 -15.27 -2.28 3.62
CA VAL A 159 -15.78 -1.23 2.74
C VAL A 159 -16.30 -0.07 3.57
N MET A 160 -15.73 1.12 3.39
CA MET A 160 -16.10 2.31 4.15
C MET A 160 -16.47 3.45 3.20
N PRO A 161 -17.76 3.74 3.03
CA PRO A 161 -18.22 4.85 2.18
C PRO A 161 -17.64 6.20 2.61
N ILE A 162 -17.13 6.96 1.64
CA ILE A 162 -16.51 8.27 1.91
C ILE A 162 -17.57 9.37 1.68
N PRO A 163 -17.99 10.11 2.73
CA PRO A 163 -19.06 11.09 2.61
C PRO A 163 -18.58 12.44 2.05
N LEU A 164 -18.16 12.46 0.78
CA LEU A 164 -17.73 13.67 0.09
C LEU A 164 -18.86 14.30 -0.75
N SER A 165 -19.07 15.61 -0.59
CA SER A 165 -19.95 16.41 -1.46
C SER A 165 -19.27 16.86 -2.77
N ALA A 166 -17.94 16.94 -2.78
CA ALA A 166 -17.10 17.27 -3.92
C ALA A 166 -15.74 16.57 -3.81
N SER A 167 -15.08 16.34 -4.94
CA SER A 167 -13.73 15.78 -4.97
C SER A 167 -12.74 16.71 -4.25
N ARG A 168 -11.77 16.14 -3.53
CA ARG A 168 -10.78 16.87 -2.72
C ARG A 168 -9.36 16.38 -3.02
N PHE A 169 -8.36 17.17 -2.65
CA PHE A 169 -6.95 16.75 -2.69
C PHE A 169 -6.48 16.38 -1.29
N VAL A 170 -6.01 15.15 -1.11
CA VAL A 170 -5.52 14.62 0.17
C VAL A 170 -4.02 14.84 0.27
N ARG A 171 -3.60 15.60 1.29
CA ARG A 171 -2.19 15.85 1.63
C ARG A 171 -1.72 15.06 2.86
N GLY A 172 -2.63 14.44 3.59
CA GLY A 172 -2.29 13.63 4.76
C GLY A 172 -3.38 12.60 5.05
N MET A 173 -2.96 11.47 5.61
CA MET A 173 -3.84 10.41 6.05
C MET A 173 -3.29 9.80 7.35
N GLU A 174 -4.17 9.49 8.28
CA GLU A 174 -3.83 8.76 9.50
C GLU A 174 -4.80 7.59 9.70
N VAL A 175 -4.28 6.40 10.00
CA VAL A 175 -5.08 5.19 10.21
C VAL A 175 -5.11 4.85 11.69
N ARG A 176 -6.30 4.57 12.19
CA ARG A 176 -6.54 4.02 13.53
C ARG A 176 -7.18 2.63 13.35
N PRO A 177 -6.47 1.53 13.64
CA PRO A 177 -6.93 0.18 13.31
C PRO A 177 -8.11 -0.32 14.16
N GLY A 178 -8.53 0.41 15.20
CA GLY A 178 -9.63 0.01 16.09
C GLY A 178 -9.25 -1.03 17.14
N SER A 179 -8.49 -2.06 16.78
CA SER A 179 -8.01 -3.09 17.72
C SER A 179 -6.50 -3.34 17.58
N ARG A 180 -5.73 -2.62 18.39
CA ARG A 180 -4.28 -2.48 18.21
C ARG A 180 -3.45 -3.72 18.55
N GLY A 181 -4.02 -4.67 19.28
CA GLY A 181 -3.35 -5.91 19.69
C GLY A 181 -3.43 -7.03 18.67
N VAL A 182 -4.33 -6.92 17.68
CA VAL A 182 -4.57 -7.97 16.68
C VAL A 182 -4.28 -7.54 15.26
N VAL A 183 -4.33 -6.24 14.93
CA VAL A 183 -4.03 -5.76 13.58
C VAL A 183 -2.51 -5.66 13.41
N HIS A 184 -1.98 -6.47 12.51
CA HIS A 184 -0.55 -6.52 12.18
C HIS A 184 -0.15 -5.46 11.15
N HIS A 185 -0.97 -5.24 10.12
CA HIS A 185 -0.87 -4.09 9.22
C HIS A 185 -2.22 -3.79 8.56
N ALA A 186 -2.31 -2.65 7.90
CA ALA A 186 -3.40 -2.31 7.02
C ALA A 186 -2.88 -1.86 5.66
N THR A 187 -3.59 -2.24 4.61
CA THR A 187 -3.40 -1.73 3.26
C THR A 187 -4.71 -1.06 2.85
N LEU A 188 -4.65 0.05 2.11
CA LEU A 188 -5.83 0.81 1.72
C LEU A 188 -5.88 1.04 0.21
N GLY A 189 -7.09 1.05 -0.33
CA GLY A 189 -7.37 1.39 -1.71
C GLY A 189 -8.66 2.19 -1.84
N ILE A 190 -8.86 2.77 -3.02
CA ILE A 190 -10.07 3.50 -3.37
C ILE A 190 -10.84 2.68 -4.40
N ASP A 191 -12.13 2.50 -4.18
CA ASP A 191 -13.04 1.88 -5.12
C ASP A 191 -14.04 2.93 -5.62
N ALA A 192 -13.98 3.23 -6.93
CA ALA A 192 -14.92 4.14 -7.59
C ALA A 192 -16.05 3.40 -8.35
N THR A 193 -16.01 2.06 -8.42
CA THR A 193 -16.95 1.21 -9.17
C THR A 193 -17.98 0.54 -8.27
N ARG A 194 -17.76 0.55 -6.94
CA ARG A 194 -18.54 -0.14 -5.90
C ARG A 194 -18.48 -1.66 -5.98
N ALA A 195 -17.54 -2.23 -6.72
CA ALA A 195 -17.37 -3.68 -6.79
C ALA A 195 -17.17 -4.29 -5.39
N SER A 196 -16.42 -3.59 -4.53
CA SER A 196 -16.19 -3.99 -3.15
C SER A 196 -17.47 -4.03 -2.34
N ARG A 197 -18.43 -3.10 -2.55
CA ARG A 197 -19.74 -3.16 -1.88
C ARG A 197 -20.54 -4.39 -2.28
N ARG A 198 -20.41 -4.85 -3.53
CA ARG A 198 -21.07 -6.08 -3.99
C ARG A 198 -20.48 -7.30 -3.28
N LEU A 199 -19.15 -7.37 -3.18
CA LEU A 199 -18.47 -8.44 -2.44
C LEU A 199 -18.84 -8.42 -0.95
N ASP A 200 -18.86 -7.24 -0.33
CA ASP A 200 -19.29 -7.03 1.05
C ASP A 200 -20.74 -7.49 1.28
N ALA A 201 -21.67 -7.14 0.39
CA ALA A 201 -23.08 -7.54 0.50
C ALA A 201 -23.34 -9.05 0.34
N LEU A 202 -22.38 -9.80 -0.23
CA LEU A 202 -22.47 -11.27 -0.33
C LEU A 202 -21.99 -11.97 0.95
N ASP A 203 -21.25 -11.28 1.81
CA ASP A 203 -20.74 -11.79 3.07
C ASP A 203 -21.70 -11.41 4.22
N PRO A 204 -22.07 -12.34 5.11
CA PRO A 204 -22.94 -12.02 6.25
C PRO A 204 -22.26 -11.22 7.36
N GLU A 205 -20.92 -11.15 7.38
CA GLU A 205 -20.13 -10.36 8.34
C GLU A 205 -19.59 -9.08 7.66
N PRO A 206 -19.32 -7.97 8.39
CA PRO A 206 -18.80 -6.75 7.77
C PRO A 206 -17.48 -6.99 7.02
N GLY A 207 -17.38 -6.58 5.76
CA GLY A 207 -16.25 -6.79 4.87
C GLY A 207 -16.32 -8.09 4.06
N PHE A 208 -15.26 -8.40 3.31
CA PHE A 208 -15.14 -9.63 2.52
C PHE A 208 -13.71 -10.18 2.51
N GLU A 209 -13.57 -11.48 2.28
CA GLU A 209 -12.27 -12.16 2.13
C GLU A 209 -11.66 -11.97 0.74
N GLY A 210 -10.34 -12.11 0.62
CA GLY A 210 -9.61 -12.07 -0.66
C GLY A 210 -8.56 -10.96 -0.75
N GLY A 211 -7.90 -10.86 -1.90
CA GLY A 211 -6.87 -9.83 -2.14
C GLY A 211 -7.46 -8.41 -2.17
N MET A 212 -6.68 -7.42 -1.70
CA MET A 212 -7.16 -6.03 -1.59
C MET A 212 -7.48 -5.39 -2.94
N PHE A 213 -6.66 -5.68 -3.95
CA PHE A 213 -6.81 -5.11 -5.30
C PHE A 213 -7.62 -6.08 -6.16
N SER A 214 -8.96 -5.94 -6.10
CA SER A 214 -9.93 -6.63 -6.96
C SER A 214 -10.47 -5.68 -8.05
N GLU A 215 -11.50 -6.08 -8.81
CA GLU A 215 -12.14 -5.34 -9.92
C GLU A 215 -12.77 -3.98 -9.49
N GLY A 216 -11.97 -3.01 -9.08
CA GLY A 216 -12.44 -1.66 -8.74
C GLY A 216 -11.57 -0.93 -7.75
N THR A 217 -10.86 -1.67 -6.90
CA THR A 217 -9.98 -1.10 -5.87
C THR A 217 -8.61 -0.82 -6.44
N HIS A 218 -8.16 0.43 -6.32
CA HIS A 218 -6.82 0.83 -6.76
C HIS A 218 -6.18 1.82 -5.79
N SER A 219 -4.85 1.92 -5.87
CA SER A 219 -4.11 3.01 -5.23
C SER A 219 -4.48 4.34 -5.90
N PRO A 220 -4.86 5.40 -5.16
CA PRO A 220 -5.22 6.68 -5.76
C PRO A 220 -3.98 7.40 -6.28
N ASP A 221 -4.00 7.85 -7.54
CA ASP A 221 -2.88 8.53 -8.21
C ASP A 221 -1.50 7.87 -7.93
N ASN A 222 -1.44 6.52 -7.95
CA ASN A 222 -0.25 5.71 -7.63
C ASN A 222 0.34 5.88 -6.21
N HIS A 223 -0.47 6.32 -5.25
CA HIS A 223 -0.09 6.36 -3.84
C HIS A 223 -0.42 5.02 -3.19
N ALA A 224 0.61 4.24 -2.84
CA ALA A 224 0.46 3.11 -1.96
C ALA A 224 0.06 3.61 -0.57
N LEU A 225 -1.15 3.25 -0.16
CA LEU A 225 -1.70 3.62 1.13
C LEU A 225 -1.60 2.41 2.06
N GLY A 226 -0.97 2.59 3.21
CA GLY A 226 -0.76 1.53 4.18
C GLY A 226 -0.51 2.07 5.58
N TRP A 227 -0.52 1.16 6.53
CA TRP A 227 -0.23 1.43 7.93
C TRP A 227 0.38 0.20 8.59
N THR A 228 1.40 0.40 9.42
CA THR A 228 1.97 -0.62 10.31
C THR A 228 2.06 -0.08 11.74
N PRO A 229 2.10 -0.96 12.76
CA PRO A 229 2.37 -0.59 14.13
C PRO A 229 3.64 0.26 14.27
N GLY A 230 3.49 1.48 14.79
CA GLY A 230 4.62 2.39 15.03
C GLY A 230 4.94 3.35 13.88
N MET A 231 4.32 3.17 12.70
CA MET A 231 4.40 4.10 11.58
C MET A 231 3.96 5.49 12.02
N THR A 232 4.74 6.51 11.65
CA THR A 232 4.43 7.90 11.97
C THR A 232 3.71 8.54 10.80
N PRO A 233 2.50 9.08 11.00
CA PRO A 233 1.77 9.73 9.91
C PRO A 233 2.49 11.02 9.50
N VAL A 234 2.43 11.34 8.21
CA VAL A 234 3.10 12.50 7.63
C VAL A 234 2.11 13.34 6.84
N MET A 235 2.25 14.66 7.00
CA MET A 235 1.58 15.64 6.17
C MET A 235 2.50 16.00 5.00
N GLU A 236 2.12 15.59 3.79
CA GLU A 236 2.88 15.88 2.58
C GLU A 236 2.75 17.35 2.16
N PRO A 237 3.70 17.88 1.37
CA PRO A 237 3.55 19.18 0.73
C PRO A 237 2.24 19.26 -0.07
N ALA A 238 1.57 20.41 0.00
CA ALA A 238 0.24 20.59 -0.60
C ALA A 238 0.21 20.32 -2.12
N ASP A 239 1.31 20.59 -2.81
CA ASP A 239 1.46 20.39 -4.25
C ASP A 239 1.82 18.95 -4.66
N MET A 240 1.88 18.02 -3.70
CA MET A 240 2.02 16.57 -3.89
C MET A 240 0.76 15.78 -3.50
N ALA A 241 -0.34 16.46 -3.18
CA ALA A 241 -1.57 15.82 -2.76
C ALA A 241 -2.16 14.91 -3.87
N TRP A 242 -2.83 13.83 -3.49
CA TRP A 242 -3.54 12.96 -4.44
C TRP A 242 -5.03 13.29 -4.48
N ARG A 243 -5.68 13.02 -5.61
CA ARG A 243 -7.10 13.34 -5.81
C ARG A 243 -8.00 12.23 -5.25
N LEU A 244 -8.93 12.61 -4.38
CA LEU A 244 -9.99 11.75 -3.87
C LEU A 244 -11.32 12.17 -4.50
N GLU A 245 -11.88 11.30 -5.33
CA GLU A 245 -13.13 11.57 -6.02
C GLU A 245 -14.34 11.43 -5.09
N LYS A 246 -15.38 12.24 -5.34
CA LYS A 246 -16.67 12.04 -4.67
C LYS A 246 -17.29 10.71 -5.11
N GLY A 247 -18.02 10.06 -4.20
CA GLY A 247 -18.73 8.82 -4.48
C GLY A 247 -17.88 7.56 -4.44
N SER A 248 -16.58 7.68 -4.15
CA SER A 248 -15.71 6.53 -3.92
C SER A 248 -15.87 5.93 -2.53
N ASP A 249 -15.53 4.65 -2.42
CA ASP A 249 -15.38 3.92 -1.15
C ASP A 249 -13.91 3.79 -0.77
N LEU A 250 -13.65 3.85 0.52
CA LEU A 250 -12.35 3.51 1.09
C LEU A 250 -12.38 2.02 1.45
N ILE A 251 -11.48 1.26 0.85
CA ILE A 251 -11.29 -0.15 1.17
C ILE A 251 -10.07 -0.25 2.07
N ILE A 252 -10.26 -0.78 3.27
CA ILE A 252 -9.14 -1.08 4.18
C ILE A 252 -9.04 -2.59 4.36
N GLN A 253 -7.97 -3.18 3.85
CA GLN A 253 -7.62 -4.55 4.17
C GLN A 253 -6.85 -4.57 5.48
N LEU A 254 -7.36 -5.30 6.48
CA LEU A 254 -6.61 -5.57 7.70
C LEU A 254 -6.06 -6.99 7.64
N HIS A 255 -4.76 -7.11 7.93
CA HIS A 255 -4.13 -8.38 8.31
C HIS A 255 -4.19 -8.50 9.83
N MET A 256 -4.95 -9.49 10.30
CA MET A 256 -5.26 -9.66 11.72
C MET A 256 -4.77 -11.02 12.23
N ILE A 257 -4.09 -10.99 13.38
CA ILE A 257 -3.58 -12.17 14.08
C ILE A 257 -4.46 -12.41 15.32
N PRO A 258 -5.19 -13.54 15.42
CA PRO A 258 -6.03 -13.86 16.57
C PRO A 258 -5.26 -13.86 17.91
N SER A 259 -5.82 -13.23 18.94
CA SER A 259 -5.17 -13.06 20.25
C SER A 259 -5.47 -14.16 21.29
N GLY A 260 -6.27 -15.17 20.94
CA GLY A 260 -6.79 -16.18 21.89
C GLY A 260 -8.16 -15.85 22.48
N LYS A 261 -8.71 -14.66 22.23
CA LYS A 261 -10.04 -14.22 22.68
C LYS A 261 -10.77 -13.45 21.56
N PRO A 262 -12.11 -13.37 21.57
CA PRO A 262 -12.83 -12.54 20.62
C PRO A 262 -12.45 -11.06 20.77
N GLU A 263 -12.22 -10.38 19.65
CA GLU A 263 -11.81 -8.96 19.62
C GLU A 263 -12.69 -8.17 18.65
N ALA A 264 -13.24 -7.05 19.11
CA ALA A 264 -14.00 -6.15 18.24
C ALA A 264 -13.03 -5.24 17.45
N VAL A 265 -13.17 -5.23 16.12
CA VAL A 265 -12.31 -4.49 15.20
C VAL A 265 -13.17 -3.45 14.47
N ARG A 266 -12.83 -2.17 14.67
CA ARG A 266 -13.52 -1.03 14.04
C ARG A 266 -12.52 0.04 13.62
N PRO A 267 -11.94 -0.06 12.42
CA PRO A 267 -10.96 0.91 11.96
C PRO A 267 -11.59 2.27 11.65
N SER A 268 -10.78 3.32 11.75
CA SER A 268 -11.10 4.67 11.26
C SER A 268 -9.89 5.29 10.58
N VAL A 269 -10.15 6.16 9.60
CA VAL A 269 -9.14 6.85 8.81
C VAL A 269 -9.45 8.34 8.78
N GLY A 270 -8.49 9.15 9.21
CA GLY A 270 -8.54 10.61 9.18
C GLY A 270 -7.88 11.13 7.91
N PHE A 271 -8.60 11.94 7.13
CA PHE A 271 -8.11 12.61 5.94
C PHE A 271 -7.85 14.10 6.20
N PHE A 272 -6.76 14.59 5.63
CA PHE A 272 -6.34 15.99 5.68
C PHE A 272 -6.25 16.52 4.26
N PHE A 273 -7.04 17.55 3.95
CA PHE A 273 -7.22 18.06 2.61
C PHE A 273 -6.41 19.33 2.34
N THR A 274 -6.26 19.64 1.06
CA THR A 274 -5.82 20.94 0.57
C THR A 274 -6.65 21.35 -0.63
N ASP A 275 -6.73 22.66 -0.86
CA ASP A 275 -7.36 23.23 -2.05
C ASP A 275 -6.32 23.48 -3.16
N THR A 276 -5.05 23.14 -2.93
CA THR A 276 -3.97 23.23 -3.93
C THR A 276 -3.97 21.98 -4.82
N PRO A 277 -4.21 22.09 -6.14
CA PRO A 277 -4.04 20.96 -7.04
C PRO A 277 -2.57 20.51 -7.10
N PRO A 278 -2.29 19.21 -7.25
CA PRO A 278 -0.91 18.73 -7.32
C PRO A 278 -0.20 19.20 -8.59
N THR A 279 1.00 19.76 -8.43
CA THR A 279 1.93 20.06 -9.52
C THR A 279 3.05 19.03 -9.60
N ARG A 280 3.28 18.29 -8.51
CA ARG A 280 4.26 17.22 -8.38
C ARG A 280 3.53 15.91 -8.06
N ARG A 281 3.93 14.83 -8.73
CA ARG A 281 3.24 13.54 -8.65
C ARG A 281 4.21 12.48 -8.13
N PRO A 282 4.34 12.30 -6.81
CA PRO A 282 5.06 11.15 -6.28
C PRO A 282 4.34 9.87 -6.70
N MET A 283 5.11 8.80 -6.88
CA MET A 283 4.62 7.53 -7.37
C MET A 283 5.28 6.41 -6.56
N ASP A 284 4.50 5.44 -6.11
CA ASP A 284 5.00 4.29 -5.38
C ASP A 284 5.25 3.09 -6.33
N PHE A 285 6.42 2.49 -6.22
CA PHE A 285 6.90 1.39 -7.07
C PHE A 285 7.29 0.21 -6.22
N ARG A 286 6.84 -0.98 -6.61
CA ARG A 286 7.26 -2.23 -5.98
C ARG A 286 8.31 -2.94 -6.82
N LEU A 287 9.46 -3.22 -6.23
CA LEU A 287 10.36 -4.30 -6.64
C LEU A 287 10.01 -5.54 -5.83
N GLY A 288 10.00 -6.71 -6.45
CA GLY A 288 9.50 -7.92 -5.80
C GLY A 288 9.51 -9.14 -6.68
N SER A 289 9.57 -10.33 -6.08
CA SER A 289 9.44 -11.59 -6.80
C SER A 289 8.21 -12.37 -6.35
N LYS A 290 7.46 -12.88 -7.33
CA LYS A 290 6.32 -13.78 -7.12
C LYS A 290 6.67 -15.25 -7.32
N THR A 291 7.95 -15.58 -7.59
CA THR A 291 8.42 -16.94 -7.88
C THR A 291 9.23 -17.51 -6.71
N ILE A 292 8.86 -17.16 -5.47
CA ILE A 292 9.49 -17.67 -4.25
C ILE A 292 9.07 -19.13 -4.03
N ASP A 293 10.03 -20.04 -3.90
CA ASP A 293 9.84 -21.48 -3.68
C ASP A 293 11.06 -21.97 -2.86
N ILE A 294 10.94 -21.94 -1.52
CA ILE A 294 12.02 -22.15 -0.56
C ILE A 294 11.93 -23.57 0.02
N PRO A 295 12.84 -24.49 -0.34
CA PRO A 295 12.82 -25.85 0.18
C PRO A 295 12.95 -25.90 1.71
N ALA A 296 12.34 -26.91 2.33
CA ALA A 296 12.51 -27.17 3.76
C ALA A 296 14.00 -27.39 4.08
N GLY A 297 14.54 -26.68 5.08
CA GLY A 297 15.93 -26.81 5.50
C GLY A 297 16.92 -25.89 4.78
N GLU A 298 16.51 -25.20 3.71
CA GLU A 298 17.36 -24.23 3.00
C GLU A 298 17.69 -23.04 3.91
N SER A 299 18.96 -22.64 4.00
CA SER A 299 19.43 -21.64 4.98
C SER A 299 19.87 -20.31 4.35
N ALA A 300 19.98 -20.26 3.02
CA ALA A 300 20.46 -19.09 2.29
C ALA A 300 19.75 -18.91 0.93
N TYR A 301 18.45 -19.14 0.87
CA TYR A 301 17.66 -18.88 -0.34
C TYR A 301 17.67 -17.38 -0.63
N THR A 302 17.89 -16.97 -1.87
CA THR A 302 17.98 -15.54 -2.23
C THR A 302 17.08 -15.23 -3.41
N ILE A 303 16.39 -14.09 -3.34
CA ILE A 303 15.73 -13.50 -4.49
C ILE A 303 16.33 -12.13 -4.80
N GLU A 304 16.24 -11.74 -6.06
CA GLU A 304 16.65 -10.43 -6.52
C GLU A 304 15.66 -9.93 -7.58
N ASP A 305 15.35 -8.64 -7.53
CA ASP A 305 14.62 -7.95 -8.57
C ASP A 305 15.33 -6.65 -8.94
N THR A 306 15.21 -6.24 -10.20
CA THR A 306 15.88 -5.05 -10.72
C THR A 306 14.97 -4.22 -11.61
N TYR A 307 15.19 -2.91 -11.60
CA TYR A 307 14.47 -1.98 -12.47
C TYR A 307 15.37 -0.84 -12.92
N VAL A 308 15.40 -0.55 -14.22
CA VAL A 308 16.20 0.53 -14.79
C VAL A 308 15.32 1.77 -14.95
N LEU A 309 15.72 2.88 -14.32
CA LEU A 309 14.97 4.12 -14.34
C LEU A 309 14.96 4.75 -15.74
N PRO A 310 13.78 5.00 -16.36
CA PRO A 310 13.69 5.61 -17.68
C PRO A 310 13.90 7.13 -17.66
N ILE A 311 13.89 7.73 -16.46
CA ILE A 311 13.91 9.18 -16.21
C ILE A 311 14.74 9.49 -14.95
N ASP A 312 15.01 10.78 -14.75
CA ASP A 312 15.54 11.30 -13.49
C ASP A 312 14.44 11.33 -12.41
N VAL A 313 14.76 10.89 -11.20
CA VAL A 313 13.84 10.88 -10.05
C VAL A 313 14.54 11.30 -8.76
N ASP A 314 13.78 11.78 -7.79
CA ASP A 314 14.20 11.82 -6.39
C ASP A 314 13.47 10.72 -5.61
N ALA A 315 14.18 9.82 -4.93
CA ALA A 315 13.57 8.86 -4.03
C ALA A 315 13.25 9.52 -2.68
N LEU A 316 12.00 9.42 -2.22
CA LEU A 316 11.49 10.07 -1.01
C LEU A 316 11.45 9.13 0.19
N SER A 317 11.11 7.87 -0.03
CA SER A 317 11.03 6.85 1.01
C SER A 317 11.18 5.44 0.44
N VAL A 318 11.49 4.50 1.33
CA VAL A 318 11.58 3.07 1.04
C VAL A 318 10.85 2.26 2.11
N TYR A 319 10.10 1.25 1.69
CA TYR A 319 9.34 0.36 2.58
C TYR A 319 9.59 -1.10 2.17
N PRO A 320 10.49 -1.81 2.86
CA PRO A 320 10.70 -3.23 2.65
C PRO A 320 9.62 -4.07 3.35
N HIS A 321 9.27 -5.20 2.76
CA HIS A 321 8.27 -6.15 3.26
C HIS A 321 8.66 -7.60 2.95
N ALA A 322 8.59 -8.47 3.96
CA ALA A 322 8.83 -9.92 3.88
C ALA A 322 8.32 -10.61 5.15
N HIS A 323 8.23 -11.95 5.17
CA HIS A 323 7.70 -12.70 6.30
C HIS A 323 8.79 -13.27 7.22
N TYR A 324 8.51 -14.40 7.89
CA TYR A 324 9.29 -14.91 9.02
C TYR A 324 10.65 -15.52 8.66
N LEU A 325 10.80 -16.06 7.46
CA LEU A 325 12.04 -16.70 7.01
C LEU A 325 13.06 -15.68 6.52
N ALA A 326 12.63 -14.47 6.15
CA ALA A 326 13.57 -13.43 5.75
C ALA A 326 14.58 -13.16 6.87
N LYS A 327 15.85 -13.12 6.47
CA LYS A 327 17.02 -12.96 7.33
C LYS A 327 17.66 -11.60 7.15
N ASP A 328 17.89 -11.20 5.91
CA ASP A 328 18.36 -9.85 5.57
C ASP A 328 17.73 -9.33 4.28
N MET A 329 17.65 -8.00 4.16
CA MET A 329 17.18 -7.32 2.96
C MET A 329 18.06 -6.14 2.62
N LYS A 330 18.44 -6.04 1.34
CA LYS A 330 19.28 -4.97 0.79
C LYS A 330 18.56 -4.30 -0.36
N ALA A 331 18.69 -2.98 -0.44
CA ALA A 331 18.38 -2.23 -1.63
C ALA A 331 19.45 -1.19 -1.92
N PHE A 332 19.83 -1.09 -3.19
CA PHE A 332 20.81 -0.12 -3.66
C PHE A 332 20.54 0.26 -5.11
N ALA A 333 21.09 1.40 -5.51
CA ALA A 333 20.96 1.97 -6.84
C ALA A 333 22.36 2.05 -7.48
N THR A 334 22.56 1.35 -8.59
CA THR A 334 23.77 1.45 -9.41
C THR A 334 23.54 2.50 -10.49
N ARG A 335 24.27 3.62 -10.39
CA ARG A 335 24.16 4.76 -11.31
C ARG A 335 24.81 4.43 -12.66
N PRO A 336 24.52 5.19 -13.74
CA PRO A 336 25.12 4.97 -15.05
C PRO A 336 26.65 5.03 -15.08
N ASP A 337 27.26 5.76 -14.14
CA ASP A 337 28.72 5.85 -13.97
C ASP A 337 29.33 4.68 -13.16
N GLY A 338 28.51 3.72 -12.72
CA GLY A 338 28.89 2.57 -11.90
C GLY A 338 28.90 2.84 -10.38
N THR A 339 28.67 4.07 -9.95
CA THR A 339 28.61 4.41 -8.52
C THR A 339 27.39 3.78 -7.86
N VAL A 340 27.58 3.18 -6.68
CA VAL A 340 26.49 2.58 -5.90
C VAL A 340 26.01 3.56 -4.83
N THR A 341 24.70 3.80 -4.80
CA THR A 341 24.02 4.54 -3.73
C THR A 341 23.16 3.56 -2.94
N TRP A 342 23.42 3.42 -1.64
CA TRP A 342 22.61 2.57 -0.77
C TRP A 342 21.25 3.20 -0.51
N LEU A 343 20.20 2.39 -0.65
CA LEU A 343 18.82 2.80 -0.40
C LEU A 343 18.32 2.31 0.95
N ILE A 344 18.67 1.08 1.34
CA ILE A 344 18.44 0.52 2.68
C ILE A 344 19.23 -0.80 2.85
N TRP A 345 19.64 -1.11 4.07
CA TRP A 345 20.02 -2.49 4.45
C TRP A 345 19.47 -2.83 5.83
N ILE A 346 18.71 -3.91 5.92
CA ILE A 346 18.28 -4.52 7.17
C ILE A 346 19.01 -5.85 7.28
N LYS A 347 20.02 -5.92 8.17
CA LYS A 347 20.89 -7.11 8.31
C LYS A 347 20.31 -8.22 9.18
N ASP A 348 19.34 -7.88 10.04
CA ASP A 348 18.62 -8.81 10.91
C ASP A 348 17.14 -8.48 10.78
N TRP A 349 16.50 -9.07 9.78
CA TRP A 349 15.10 -8.87 9.49
C TRP A 349 14.23 -9.41 10.63
N ASP A 350 13.24 -8.62 11.05
CA ASP A 350 12.22 -9.05 11.99
C ASP A 350 10.85 -8.68 11.43
N PHE A 351 10.04 -9.69 11.10
CA PHE A 351 8.69 -9.54 10.57
C PHE A 351 7.80 -8.61 11.42
N ARG A 352 8.06 -8.51 12.73
CA ARG A 352 7.30 -7.65 13.64
C ARG A 352 7.68 -6.17 13.54
N TRP A 353 8.77 -5.85 12.85
CA TRP A 353 9.34 -4.51 12.71
C TRP A 353 9.52 -4.14 11.24
N GLN A 354 8.40 -3.77 10.61
CA GLN A 354 8.34 -3.29 9.23
C GLN A 354 7.80 -1.87 9.22
N ASP A 355 8.57 -0.93 8.67
CA ASP A 355 8.24 0.49 8.69
C ASP A 355 8.64 1.15 7.36
N GLN A 356 7.97 2.25 7.04
CA GLN A 356 8.33 3.09 5.91
C GLN A 356 9.44 4.06 6.32
N TYR A 357 10.61 3.91 5.71
CA TYR A 357 11.77 4.74 5.99
C TYR A 357 11.80 5.93 5.02
N ARG A 358 11.42 7.11 5.51
CA ARG A 358 11.54 8.37 4.76
C ARG A 358 12.99 8.85 4.79
N TYR A 359 13.54 9.22 3.64
CA TYR A 359 14.90 9.77 3.60
C TYR A 359 14.96 11.14 4.27
N ALA A 360 16.06 11.41 4.98
CA ALA A 360 16.31 12.71 5.62
C ALA A 360 16.35 13.86 4.60
N ALA A 361 16.87 13.56 3.41
CA ALA A 361 16.76 14.38 2.21
C ALA A 361 16.44 13.47 1.01
N PRO A 362 15.66 13.92 0.02
CA PRO A 362 15.40 13.14 -1.19
C PRO A 362 16.69 12.67 -1.86
N VAL A 363 16.74 11.40 -2.28
CA VAL A 363 17.92 10.81 -2.92
C VAL A 363 17.79 10.94 -4.43
N PHE A 364 18.62 11.78 -5.04
CA PHE A 364 18.60 11.97 -6.50
C PHE A 364 19.19 10.77 -7.26
N LEU A 365 18.40 10.18 -8.15
CA LEU A 365 18.76 9.06 -9.00
C LEU A 365 18.58 9.44 -10.49
N PRO A 366 19.66 9.50 -11.28
CA PRO A 366 19.58 9.87 -12.69
C PRO A 366 18.99 8.73 -13.53
N ARG A 367 18.42 9.09 -14.68
CA ARG A 367 18.03 8.17 -15.74
C ARG A 367 19.13 7.15 -16.02
N GLY A 368 18.73 5.89 -16.23
CA GLY A 368 19.63 4.77 -16.46
C GLY A 368 20.21 4.15 -15.19
N THR A 369 19.86 4.68 -14.01
CA THR A 369 20.13 4.03 -12.74
C THR A 369 19.38 2.70 -12.65
N THR A 370 20.09 1.64 -12.26
CA THR A 370 19.50 0.34 -11.95
C THR A 370 19.21 0.28 -10.46
N LEU A 371 17.94 0.19 -10.09
CA LEU A 371 17.49 -0.13 -8.75
C LEU A 371 17.59 -1.65 -8.57
N THR A 372 18.16 -2.09 -7.45
CA THR A 372 18.29 -3.50 -7.10
C THR A 372 17.74 -3.73 -5.71
N MET A 373 16.89 -4.74 -5.58
CA MET A 373 16.39 -5.27 -4.31
C MET A 373 16.89 -6.71 -4.18
N ARG A 374 17.32 -7.10 -2.96
CA ARG A 374 17.69 -8.49 -2.65
C ARG A 374 17.20 -8.88 -1.25
N TYR A 375 16.55 -10.03 -1.14
CA TYR A 375 16.26 -10.69 0.14
C TYR A 375 16.98 -12.02 0.23
N THR A 376 17.41 -12.37 1.44
CA THR A 376 17.90 -13.71 1.78
C THR A 376 17.03 -14.30 2.87
N TYR A 377 16.68 -15.59 2.76
CA TYR A 377 15.79 -16.33 3.65
C TYR A 377 16.49 -17.54 4.26
N ASP A 378 16.11 -17.88 5.48
CA ASP A 378 16.57 -19.04 6.24
C ASP A 378 15.36 -19.89 6.67
N ASN A 379 15.09 -20.95 5.92
CA ASN A 379 14.10 -21.99 6.20
C ASN A 379 14.71 -23.21 6.91
N SER A 380 15.84 -23.04 7.61
CA SER A 380 16.44 -24.11 8.39
C SER A 380 15.80 -24.23 9.78
N ALA A 381 16.07 -25.35 10.47
CA ALA A 381 15.70 -25.51 11.87
C ALA A 381 16.48 -24.59 12.82
N GLY A 382 17.55 -23.94 12.33
CA GLY A 382 18.35 -22.98 13.09
C GLY A 382 17.75 -21.57 13.13
N ASN A 383 16.84 -21.25 12.21
CA ASN A 383 16.10 -19.98 12.26
C ASN A 383 15.04 -20.04 13.37
N VAL A 384 15.32 -19.34 14.47
CA VAL A 384 14.40 -19.23 15.62
C VAL A 384 13.08 -18.51 15.30
N ARG A 385 13.03 -17.79 14.17
CA ARG A 385 11.82 -17.13 13.67
C ARG A 385 11.01 -18.02 12.70
N ASN A 386 11.51 -19.21 12.33
CA ASN A 386 10.79 -20.12 11.43
C ASN A 386 9.47 -20.56 12.09
N PRO A 387 8.30 -20.34 11.46
CA PRO A 387 7.02 -20.72 12.04
C PRO A 387 6.78 -22.25 12.02
N HIS A 388 7.64 -23.01 11.33
CA HIS A 388 7.50 -24.45 11.16
C HIS A 388 8.62 -25.23 11.88
N HIS A 389 8.21 -26.12 12.77
CA HIS A 389 9.11 -27.06 13.45
C HIS A 389 8.53 -28.48 13.38
N PRO A 390 9.05 -29.38 12.51
CA PRO A 390 10.21 -29.19 11.62
C PRO A 390 9.94 -28.23 10.44
N PRO A 391 10.98 -27.68 9.78
CA PRO A 391 10.81 -26.84 8.61
C PRO A 391 10.00 -27.50 7.49
N GLN A 392 9.22 -26.70 6.77
CA GLN A 392 8.37 -27.13 5.67
C GLN A 392 8.70 -26.36 4.40
N HIS A 393 8.23 -26.83 3.25
CA HIS A 393 8.38 -26.10 1.99
C HIS A 393 7.51 -24.83 2.03
N VAL A 394 8.12 -23.66 1.82
CA VAL A 394 7.44 -22.35 1.84
C VAL A 394 7.47 -21.72 0.45
N ARG A 395 6.38 -21.06 0.04
CA ARG A 395 6.21 -20.43 -1.28
C ARG A 395 5.80 -18.97 -1.17
N TYR A 396 5.79 -18.26 -2.31
CA TYR A 396 5.17 -16.95 -2.40
C TYR A 396 3.70 -17.01 -1.98
N GLY A 397 3.29 -16.16 -1.04
CA GLY A 397 1.90 -16.11 -0.60
C GLY A 397 1.66 -15.06 0.48
N PRO A 398 0.38 -14.69 0.72
CA PRO A 398 0.02 -13.62 1.64
C PRO A 398 0.03 -14.05 3.12
N LEU A 399 -0.03 -15.35 3.43
CA LEU A 399 -0.05 -15.79 4.83
C LEU A 399 1.30 -15.54 5.48
N SER A 400 1.34 -15.25 6.78
CA SER A 400 2.62 -15.07 7.48
C SER A 400 3.51 -16.32 7.42
N SER A 401 2.92 -17.51 7.25
CA SER A 401 3.62 -18.79 7.06
C SER A 401 4.13 -19.02 5.63
N ASP A 402 3.61 -18.26 4.66
CA ASP A 402 4.16 -18.15 3.32
C ASP A 402 5.31 -17.13 3.33
N GLU A 403 5.91 -16.82 2.18
CA GLU A 403 6.90 -15.75 2.06
C GLU A 403 6.56 -14.67 1.03
N MET A 404 7.11 -13.49 1.27
CA MET A 404 7.12 -12.35 0.36
C MET A 404 8.49 -11.69 0.40
N GLY A 405 8.81 -10.91 -0.62
CA GLY A 405 10.00 -10.07 -0.63
C GLY A 405 9.78 -8.90 -1.55
N ASP A 406 9.13 -7.88 -1.02
CA ASP A 406 8.70 -6.69 -1.72
C ASP A 406 9.41 -5.45 -1.15
N LEU A 407 9.90 -4.59 -2.03
CA LEU A 407 10.47 -3.29 -1.68
C LEU A 407 9.67 -2.21 -2.39
N TRP A 408 8.94 -1.42 -1.61
CA TRP A 408 8.22 -0.25 -2.11
C TRP A 408 9.11 0.99 -2.06
N LEU A 409 9.18 1.73 -3.16
CA LEU A 409 9.93 2.97 -3.29
C LEU A 409 8.99 4.08 -3.71
N ARG A 410 8.97 5.18 -2.95
CA ARG A 410 8.29 6.40 -3.37
C ARG A 410 9.26 7.24 -4.19
N LEU A 411 9.02 7.35 -5.49
CA LEU A 411 9.83 8.13 -6.41
C LEU A 411 9.09 9.37 -6.85
N LEU A 412 9.83 10.47 -6.98
CA LEU A 412 9.33 11.76 -7.44
C LEU A 412 9.96 12.10 -8.80
N PRO A 413 9.21 11.98 -9.91
CA PRO A 413 9.59 12.48 -11.22
C PRO A 413 9.78 14.01 -11.21
N ARG A 414 10.69 14.51 -12.05
CA ARG A 414 10.95 15.96 -12.20
C ARG A 414 9.79 16.72 -12.83
N THR A 415 9.05 16.08 -13.74
CA THR A 415 7.93 16.68 -14.48
C THR A 415 6.74 15.73 -14.59
N SER A 416 5.57 16.24 -14.99
CA SER A 416 4.39 15.39 -15.26
C SER A 416 4.59 14.44 -16.44
N ALA A 417 5.32 14.87 -17.49
CA ALA A 417 5.63 14.02 -18.63
C ALA A 417 6.59 12.87 -18.24
N ASP A 418 7.50 13.13 -17.31
CA ASP A 418 8.35 12.11 -16.70
C ASP A 418 7.51 11.12 -15.90
N ALA A 419 6.55 11.60 -15.10
CA ALA A 419 5.63 10.72 -14.35
C ALA A 419 4.86 9.77 -15.27
N ASP A 420 4.32 10.26 -16.39
CA ASP A 420 3.61 9.42 -17.36
C ASP A 420 4.55 8.39 -18.03
N THR A 421 5.81 8.78 -18.27
CA THR A 421 6.83 7.89 -18.86
C THR A 421 7.23 6.79 -17.88
N LEU A 422 7.43 7.15 -16.61
CA LEU A 422 7.75 6.21 -15.54
C LEU A 422 6.58 5.24 -15.30
N ALA A 423 5.34 5.74 -15.28
CA ALA A 423 4.13 4.92 -15.13
C ALA A 423 4.04 3.84 -16.22
N ARG A 424 4.15 4.23 -17.49
CA ARG A 424 4.12 3.28 -18.62
C ARG A 424 5.25 2.27 -18.56
N SER A 425 6.46 2.71 -18.24
CA SER A 425 7.61 1.82 -18.11
C SER A 425 7.43 0.81 -16.98
N TYR A 426 6.87 1.23 -15.85
CA TYR A 426 6.62 0.36 -14.71
C TYR A 426 5.49 -0.64 -14.97
N VAL A 427 4.37 -0.23 -15.56
CA VAL A 427 3.29 -1.14 -15.98
C VAL A 427 3.82 -2.23 -16.92
N ALA A 428 4.64 -1.85 -17.91
CA ALA A 428 5.28 -2.82 -18.79
C ALA A 428 6.24 -3.75 -18.04
N ASN A 429 6.94 -3.26 -17.01
CA ASN A 429 7.80 -4.08 -16.17
C ASN A 429 7.01 -5.10 -15.34
N GLU A 430 5.95 -4.67 -14.65
CA GLU A 430 5.12 -5.55 -13.84
C GLU A 430 4.39 -6.59 -14.70
N LEU A 431 3.93 -6.23 -15.90
CA LEU A 431 3.32 -7.19 -16.83
C LEU A 431 4.31 -8.29 -17.23
N ARG A 432 5.57 -7.93 -17.56
CA ARG A 432 6.61 -8.94 -17.84
C ARG A 432 6.85 -9.88 -16.65
N LYS A 433 6.88 -9.34 -15.43
CA LYS A 433 7.05 -10.13 -14.21
C LYS A 433 5.85 -11.05 -13.94
N ASN A 434 4.63 -10.54 -14.14
CA ASN A 434 3.40 -11.32 -13.99
C ASN A 434 3.34 -12.47 -15.00
N ILE A 435 3.78 -12.25 -16.24
CA ILE A 435 3.90 -13.32 -17.24
C ILE A 435 4.90 -14.38 -16.78
N ALA A 436 6.12 -13.98 -16.38
CA ALA A 436 7.14 -14.93 -15.94
C ALA A 436 6.67 -15.76 -14.74
N ALA A 437 5.95 -15.13 -13.79
CA ALA A 437 5.35 -15.83 -12.66
C ALA A 437 4.26 -16.82 -13.11
N ALA A 438 3.38 -16.43 -14.02
CA ALA A 438 2.34 -17.31 -14.55
C ALA A 438 2.92 -18.47 -15.39
N GLU A 439 3.98 -18.22 -16.16
CA GLU A 439 4.73 -19.24 -16.91
C GLU A 439 5.34 -20.27 -15.94
N TRP A 440 5.97 -19.79 -14.87
CA TRP A 440 6.52 -20.64 -13.81
C TRP A 440 5.44 -21.48 -13.13
N MET A 441 4.32 -20.87 -12.71
CA MET A 441 3.21 -21.59 -12.08
C MET A 441 2.62 -22.67 -13.00
N ALA A 442 2.38 -22.35 -14.27
CA ALA A 442 1.86 -23.31 -15.24
C ALA A 442 2.85 -24.46 -15.52
N ALA A 443 4.16 -24.21 -15.43
CA ALA A 443 5.18 -25.24 -15.56
C ALA A 443 5.23 -26.17 -14.34
N GLN A 444 5.10 -25.63 -13.13
CA GLN A 444 5.10 -26.40 -11.88
C GLN A 444 3.81 -27.20 -11.67
N HIS A 445 2.69 -26.72 -12.22
CA HIS A 445 1.35 -27.28 -12.06
C HIS A 445 0.68 -27.58 -13.41
N PRO A 446 1.26 -28.44 -14.26
CA PRO A 446 0.85 -28.57 -15.67
C PRO A 446 -0.56 -29.13 -15.87
N LEU A 447 -1.16 -29.75 -14.85
CA LEU A 447 -2.49 -30.37 -14.86
C LEU A 447 -3.58 -29.54 -14.19
N GLU A 448 -3.25 -28.36 -13.65
CA GLU A 448 -4.21 -27.49 -12.98
C GLU A 448 -4.71 -26.40 -13.94
N ALA A 449 -6.00 -26.44 -14.29
CA ALA A 449 -6.62 -25.53 -15.25
C ALA A 449 -6.49 -24.04 -14.86
N ARG A 450 -6.52 -23.72 -13.56
CA ARG A 450 -6.41 -22.34 -13.06
C ARG A 450 -5.12 -21.65 -13.51
N TRP A 451 -3.98 -22.35 -13.53
CA TRP A 451 -2.70 -21.76 -13.91
C TRP A 451 -2.56 -21.59 -15.42
N ARG A 452 -3.21 -22.45 -16.19
CA ARG A 452 -3.37 -22.27 -17.64
C ARG A 452 -4.27 -21.08 -17.96
N ASN A 453 -5.36 -20.90 -17.22
CA ASN A 453 -6.22 -19.72 -17.34
C ASN A 453 -5.46 -18.43 -17.00
N GLU A 454 -4.78 -18.41 -15.86
CA GLU A 454 -3.99 -17.27 -15.38
C GLU A 454 -2.90 -16.87 -16.39
N LEU A 455 -2.12 -17.83 -16.89
CA LEU A 455 -1.13 -17.57 -17.94
C LEU A 455 -1.77 -17.06 -19.23
N GLY A 456 -2.91 -17.65 -19.61
CA GLY A 456 -3.70 -17.18 -20.74
C GLY A 456 -4.09 -15.71 -20.60
N ALA A 457 -4.66 -15.33 -19.47
CA ALA A 457 -5.07 -13.96 -19.16
C ALA A 457 -3.88 -12.97 -19.21
N ARG A 458 -2.72 -13.33 -18.62
CA ARG A 458 -1.51 -12.48 -18.67
C ARG A 458 -0.96 -12.31 -20.09
N TYR A 459 -1.07 -13.32 -20.95
CA TYR A 459 -0.73 -13.18 -22.36
C TYR A 459 -1.70 -12.26 -23.12
N LEU A 460 -3.01 -12.33 -22.84
CA LEU A 460 -3.98 -11.41 -23.44
C LEU A 460 -3.70 -9.95 -23.04
N GLU A 461 -3.40 -9.71 -21.76
CA GLU A 461 -3.02 -8.39 -21.24
C GLU A 461 -1.78 -7.82 -21.96
N ALA A 462 -0.84 -8.69 -22.35
CA ALA A 462 0.33 -8.33 -23.14
C ALA A 462 0.12 -8.34 -24.66
N ALA A 463 -1.13 -8.41 -25.12
CA ALA A 463 -1.50 -8.52 -26.53
C ALA A 463 -0.87 -9.73 -27.28
N ARG A 464 -0.42 -10.76 -26.54
CA ARG A 464 0.05 -12.07 -27.06
C ARG A 464 -1.14 -13.00 -27.26
N VAL A 465 -2.10 -12.56 -28.09
CA VAL A 465 -3.45 -13.16 -28.19
C VAL A 465 -3.42 -14.64 -28.54
N GLU A 466 -2.61 -15.06 -29.51
CA GLU A 466 -2.51 -16.47 -29.93
C GLU A 466 -2.00 -17.38 -28.81
N GLU A 467 -0.98 -16.92 -28.09
CA GLU A 467 -0.41 -17.67 -26.96
C GLU A 467 -1.43 -17.77 -25.81
N GLY A 468 -2.18 -16.70 -25.56
CA GLY A 468 -3.29 -16.69 -24.62
C GLY A 468 -4.36 -17.72 -24.97
N ILE A 469 -4.81 -17.76 -26.24
CA ILE A 469 -5.80 -18.75 -26.73
C ILE A 469 -5.31 -20.19 -26.53
N VAL A 470 -4.02 -20.47 -26.78
CA VAL A 470 -3.45 -21.81 -26.57
C VAL A 470 -3.59 -22.23 -25.11
N GLN A 471 -3.22 -21.35 -24.17
CA GLN A 471 -3.31 -21.67 -22.74
C GLN A 471 -4.75 -21.79 -22.25
N LEU A 472 -5.66 -20.92 -22.72
CA LEU A 472 -7.07 -20.96 -22.34
C LEU A 472 -7.78 -22.22 -22.86
N ARG A 473 -7.46 -22.67 -24.07
CA ARG A 473 -7.94 -23.97 -24.58
C ARG A 473 -7.42 -25.13 -23.76
N GLU A 474 -6.17 -25.09 -23.33
CA GLU A 474 -5.62 -26.12 -22.45
C GLU A 474 -6.29 -26.10 -21.07
N ALA A 475 -6.58 -24.92 -20.52
CA ALA A 475 -7.37 -24.77 -19.30
C ALA A 475 -8.74 -25.46 -19.43
N LEU A 476 -9.46 -25.21 -20.52
CA LEU A 476 -10.77 -25.82 -20.79
C LEU A 476 -10.69 -27.32 -21.14
N ARG A 477 -9.56 -27.80 -21.68
CA ARG A 477 -9.31 -29.23 -21.86
C ARG A 477 -9.18 -29.95 -20.51
N LEU A 478 -8.50 -29.31 -19.55
CA LEU A 478 -8.32 -29.82 -18.19
C LEU A 478 -9.59 -29.70 -17.35
N ALA A 479 -10.32 -28.59 -17.48
CA ALA A 479 -11.56 -28.31 -16.76
C ALA A 479 -12.61 -27.66 -17.68
N PRO A 480 -13.46 -28.45 -18.34
CA PRO A 480 -14.47 -27.94 -19.27
C PRO A 480 -15.55 -27.04 -18.65
N ALA A 481 -15.68 -27.02 -17.32
CA ALA A 481 -16.66 -26.21 -16.59
C ALA A 481 -16.03 -24.97 -15.92
N HIS A 482 -14.89 -24.49 -16.42
CA HIS A 482 -14.18 -23.33 -15.86
C HIS A 482 -14.74 -22.02 -16.45
N ALA A 483 -15.67 -21.37 -15.73
CA ALA A 483 -16.38 -20.18 -16.20
C ALA A 483 -15.45 -19.04 -16.65
N GLU A 484 -14.45 -18.71 -15.83
CA GLU A 484 -13.49 -17.63 -16.12
C GLU A 484 -12.67 -17.91 -17.38
N ALA A 485 -12.25 -19.16 -17.63
CA ALA A 485 -11.50 -19.52 -18.82
C ALA A 485 -12.35 -19.41 -20.10
N HIS A 486 -13.65 -19.72 -20.01
CA HIS A 486 -14.59 -19.44 -21.09
C HIS A 486 -14.74 -17.92 -21.34
N HIS A 487 -14.87 -17.12 -20.28
CA HIS A 487 -14.96 -15.66 -20.41
C HIS A 487 -13.69 -15.05 -21.03
N ASN A 488 -12.51 -15.42 -20.52
CA ASN A 488 -11.21 -14.99 -21.06
C ASN A 488 -11.01 -15.44 -22.52
N LEU A 489 -11.38 -16.68 -22.87
CA LEU A 489 -11.30 -17.16 -24.25
C LEU A 489 -12.28 -16.41 -25.17
N GLY A 490 -13.46 -16.06 -24.66
CA GLY A 490 -14.43 -15.22 -25.35
C GLY A 490 -13.83 -13.87 -25.75
N HIS A 491 -13.19 -13.18 -24.80
CA HIS A 491 -12.50 -11.90 -25.05
C HIS A 491 -11.37 -12.05 -26.08
N ALA A 492 -10.54 -13.08 -25.96
CA ALA A 492 -9.46 -13.34 -26.91
C ALA A 492 -10.00 -13.51 -28.34
N LEU A 493 -11.07 -14.31 -28.50
CA LEU A 493 -11.68 -14.57 -29.80
C LEU A 493 -12.38 -13.31 -30.36
N GLN A 494 -13.01 -12.51 -29.50
CA GLN A 494 -13.61 -11.23 -29.89
C GLN A 494 -12.54 -10.26 -30.43
N SER A 495 -11.37 -10.17 -29.78
CA SER A 495 -10.27 -9.33 -30.28
C SER A 495 -9.71 -9.77 -31.64
N GLN A 496 -9.92 -11.04 -32.03
CA GLN A 496 -9.59 -11.57 -33.36
C GLN A 496 -10.73 -11.38 -34.38
N GLY A 497 -11.86 -10.79 -34.00
CA GLY A 497 -13.05 -10.68 -34.83
C GLY A 497 -13.79 -12.02 -35.01
N ARG A 498 -13.45 -13.06 -34.26
CA ARG A 498 -14.12 -14.38 -34.28
C ARG A 498 -15.38 -14.35 -33.43
N LEU A 499 -16.29 -13.45 -33.78
CA LEU A 499 -17.44 -13.11 -32.94
C LEU A 499 -18.32 -14.33 -32.63
N ALA A 500 -18.54 -15.23 -33.60
CA ALA A 500 -19.36 -16.43 -33.41
C ALA A 500 -18.81 -17.35 -32.31
N ASP A 501 -17.49 -17.57 -32.32
CA ASP A 501 -16.81 -18.39 -31.33
C ASP A 501 -16.81 -17.68 -29.97
N ALA A 502 -16.59 -16.36 -29.95
CA ALA A 502 -16.62 -15.55 -28.73
C ALA A 502 -17.98 -15.66 -28.02
N VAL A 503 -19.09 -15.47 -28.75
CA VAL A 503 -20.45 -15.63 -28.20
C VAL A 503 -20.69 -17.04 -27.67
N ALA A 504 -20.16 -18.09 -28.33
CA ALA A 504 -20.29 -19.45 -27.83
C ALA A 504 -19.58 -19.62 -26.47
N GLN A 505 -18.38 -19.06 -26.31
CA GLN A 505 -17.66 -19.10 -25.03
C GLN A 505 -18.36 -18.27 -23.95
N PHE A 506 -18.80 -17.05 -24.28
CA PHE A 506 -19.51 -16.21 -23.31
C PHE A 506 -20.86 -16.79 -22.87
N ARG A 507 -21.57 -17.51 -23.75
CA ARG A 507 -22.79 -18.25 -23.36
C ARG A 507 -22.48 -19.37 -22.37
N GLU A 508 -21.36 -20.06 -22.53
CA GLU A 508 -20.95 -21.11 -21.59
C GLU A 508 -20.53 -20.51 -20.25
N ALA A 509 -19.79 -19.40 -20.26
CA ALA A 509 -19.49 -18.63 -19.05
C ALA A 509 -20.79 -18.19 -18.34
N ALA A 510 -21.78 -17.66 -19.06
CA ALA A 510 -23.06 -17.23 -18.50
C ALA A 510 -23.91 -18.40 -17.98
N ARG A 511 -23.76 -19.59 -18.57
CA ARG A 511 -24.41 -20.82 -18.09
C ARG A 511 -23.81 -21.29 -16.77
N LEU A 512 -22.50 -21.15 -16.61
CA LEU A 512 -21.75 -21.55 -15.42
C LEU A 512 -21.86 -20.51 -14.29
N SER A 513 -21.94 -19.22 -14.63
CA SER A 513 -22.05 -18.08 -13.71
C SER A 513 -23.24 -17.18 -14.07
N PRO A 514 -24.50 -17.61 -13.80
CA PRO A 514 -25.71 -16.90 -14.25
C PRO A 514 -26.05 -15.60 -13.49
N ASP A 515 -25.34 -15.34 -12.40
CA ASP A 515 -25.50 -14.14 -11.56
C ASP A 515 -24.30 -13.18 -11.67
N ASP A 516 -23.43 -13.40 -12.65
CA ASP A 516 -22.29 -12.53 -12.96
C ASP A 516 -22.69 -11.48 -14.01
N ASP A 517 -22.72 -10.21 -13.58
CA ASP A 517 -23.10 -9.09 -14.44
C ASP A 517 -22.08 -8.84 -15.57
N GLN A 518 -20.78 -9.03 -15.31
CA GLN A 518 -19.70 -8.79 -16.26
C GLN A 518 -19.71 -9.82 -17.40
N VAL A 519 -20.03 -11.07 -17.08
CA VAL A 519 -20.23 -12.12 -18.10
C VAL A 519 -21.43 -11.79 -18.99
N HIS A 520 -22.55 -11.36 -18.41
CA HIS A 520 -23.72 -10.93 -19.19
C HIS A 520 -23.45 -9.67 -20.03
N LEU A 521 -22.71 -8.70 -19.50
CA LEU A 521 -22.28 -7.51 -20.21
C LEU A 521 -21.38 -7.86 -21.41
N SER A 522 -20.41 -8.76 -21.21
CA SER A 522 -19.49 -9.22 -22.26
C SER A 522 -20.22 -9.99 -23.36
N LEU A 523 -21.14 -10.89 -22.99
CA LEU A 523 -22.00 -11.59 -23.93
C LEU A 523 -22.87 -10.63 -24.75
N ALA A 524 -23.47 -9.63 -24.10
CA ALA A 524 -24.29 -8.63 -24.76
C ALA A 524 -23.48 -7.79 -25.76
N ASN A 525 -22.28 -7.34 -25.37
CA ASN A 525 -21.37 -6.62 -26.26
C ASN A 525 -21.01 -7.46 -27.50
N ALA A 526 -20.64 -8.73 -27.32
CA ALA A 526 -20.31 -9.61 -28.44
C ALA A 526 -21.50 -9.90 -29.36
N LEU A 527 -22.72 -10.00 -28.81
CA LEU A 527 -23.96 -10.13 -29.59
C LEU A 527 -24.29 -8.85 -30.37
N GLN A 528 -24.06 -7.68 -29.77
CA GLN A 528 -24.21 -6.40 -30.44
C GLN A 528 -23.21 -6.26 -31.60
N ASP A 529 -21.95 -6.68 -31.43
CA ASP A 529 -20.95 -6.69 -32.50
C ASP A 529 -21.34 -7.63 -33.66
N GLN A 530 -22.09 -8.70 -33.38
CA GLN A 530 -22.69 -9.56 -34.41
C GLN A 530 -23.95 -8.97 -35.06
N GLY A 531 -24.43 -7.81 -34.61
CA GLY A 531 -25.70 -7.22 -35.03
C GLY A 531 -26.95 -7.89 -34.44
N LYS A 532 -26.80 -8.81 -33.48
CA LYS A 532 -27.91 -9.52 -32.80
C LYS A 532 -28.48 -8.68 -31.66
N LEU A 533 -28.97 -7.50 -32.02
CA LEU A 533 -29.40 -6.47 -31.07
C LEU A 533 -30.51 -6.93 -30.10
N ASP A 534 -31.45 -7.77 -30.54
CA ASP A 534 -32.53 -8.25 -29.64
C ASP A 534 -31.98 -9.15 -28.52
N GLU A 535 -31.07 -10.06 -28.85
CA GLU A 535 -30.41 -10.92 -27.86
C GLU A 535 -29.47 -10.10 -26.95
N ALA A 536 -28.75 -9.12 -27.53
CA ALA A 536 -27.90 -8.21 -26.77
C ALA A 536 -28.70 -7.44 -25.70
N ILE A 537 -29.86 -6.88 -26.06
CA ILE A 537 -30.73 -6.15 -25.12
C ILE A 537 -31.19 -7.04 -23.95
N VAL A 538 -31.48 -8.32 -24.19
CA VAL A 538 -31.84 -9.26 -23.10
C VAL A 538 -30.69 -9.37 -22.09
N HIS A 539 -29.47 -9.58 -22.57
CA HIS A 539 -28.32 -9.72 -21.69
C HIS A 539 -27.88 -8.40 -21.05
N PHE A 540 -27.98 -7.27 -21.75
CA PHE A 540 -27.77 -5.95 -21.14
C PHE A 540 -28.77 -5.65 -20.03
N ARG A 541 -30.06 -5.97 -20.22
CA ARG A 541 -31.07 -5.84 -19.16
C ARG A 541 -30.78 -6.75 -17.98
N ARG A 542 -30.26 -7.97 -18.22
CA ARG A 542 -29.82 -8.86 -17.14
C ARG A 542 -28.62 -8.30 -16.38
N ALA A 543 -27.61 -7.76 -17.08
CA ALA A 543 -26.47 -7.09 -16.45
C ALA A 543 -26.92 -5.89 -15.60
N VAL A 544 -27.82 -5.04 -16.11
CA VAL A 544 -28.43 -3.93 -15.35
C VAL A 544 -29.28 -4.40 -14.17
N ALA A 545 -29.94 -5.55 -14.28
CA ALA A 545 -30.73 -6.10 -13.18
C ALA A 545 -29.85 -6.69 -12.07
N LEU A 546 -28.70 -7.26 -12.42
CA LEU A 546 -27.69 -7.77 -11.48
C LEU A 546 -26.89 -6.63 -10.85
N ASP A 547 -26.53 -5.61 -11.62
CA ASP A 547 -25.90 -4.38 -11.14
C ASP A 547 -26.64 -3.11 -11.65
N PRO A 548 -27.63 -2.61 -10.90
CA PRO A 548 -28.36 -1.37 -11.20
C PRO A 548 -27.53 -0.08 -11.08
N GLU A 549 -26.29 -0.17 -10.61
CA GLU A 549 -25.31 0.92 -10.51
C GLU A 549 -24.17 0.73 -11.52
N GLY A 550 -24.27 -0.22 -12.45
CA GLY A 550 -23.32 -0.42 -13.53
C GLY A 550 -23.45 0.62 -14.64
N ALA A 551 -22.63 1.69 -14.60
CA ALA A 551 -22.68 2.77 -15.60
C ALA A 551 -22.46 2.27 -17.05
N ASP A 552 -21.53 1.34 -17.24
CA ASP A 552 -21.20 0.77 -18.56
C ASP A 552 -22.37 -0.08 -19.11
N ALA A 553 -23.02 -0.87 -18.24
CA ALA A 553 -24.20 -1.66 -18.62
C ALA A 553 -25.38 -0.76 -19.02
N HIS A 554 -25.61 0.32 -18.28
CA HIS A 554 -26.62 1.32 -18.65
C HIS A 554 -26.30 2.04 -19.97
N ASN A 555 -25.07 2.50 -20.16
CA ASN A 555 -24.66 3.14 -21.40
C ASN A 555 -24.83 2.19 -22.60
N ASN A 556 -24.37 0.94 -22.48
CA ASN A 556 -24.42 -0.01 -23.59
C ASN A 556 -25.86 -0.48 -23.88
N LEU A 557 -26.69 -0.68 -22.85
CA LEU A 557 -28.13 -0.91 -23.02
C LEU A 557 -28.79 0.25 -23.77
N GLY A 558 -28.49 1.49 -23.39
CA GLY A 558 -28.99 2.68 -24.06
C GLY A 558 -28.59 2.71 -25.54
N ALA A 559 -27.33 2.40 -25.86
CA ALA A 559 -26.82 2.36 -27.23
C ALA A 559 -27.52 1.29 -28.08
N ALA A 560 -27.75 0.10 -27.52
CA ALA A 560 -28.49 -0.97 -28.19
C ALA A 560 -29.96 -0.59 -28.45
N LEU A 561 -30.64 0.02 -27.47
CA LEU A 561 -32.02 0.50 -27.58
C LEU A 561 -32.15 1.63 -28.62
N ALA A 562 -31.22 2.58 -28.62
CA ALA A 562 -31.18 3.65 -29.62
C ALA A 562 -31.02 3.10 -31.03
N SER A 563 -30.16 2.08 -31.21
CA SER A 563 -29.96 1.39 -32.49
C SER A 563 -31.22 0.64 -32.97
N LYS A 564 -32.06 0.18 -32.03
CA LYS A 564 -33.40 -0.38 -32.30
C LYS A 564 -34.48 0.68 -32.53
N GLY A 565 -34.16 1.96 -32.41
CA GLY A 565 -35.09 3.06 -32.56
C GLY A 565 -35.92 3.38 -31.30
N LEU A 566 -35.68 2.68 -30.18
CA LEU A 566 -36.29 2.89 -28.87
C LEU A 566 -35.58 4.04 -28.13
N VAL A 567 -35.57 5.21 -28.77
CA VAL A 567 -34.79 6.38 -28.35
C VAL A 567 -35.21 6.89 -26.96
N ASP A 568 -36.50 6.83 -26.63
CA ASP A 568 -36.99 7.31 -25.34
C ASP A 568 -36.47 6.45 -24.16
N GLU A 569 -36.46 5.12 -24.31
CA GLU A 569 -35.85 4.21 -23.32
C GLU A 569 -34.32 4.40 -23.24
N ALA A 570 -33.67 4.61 -24.39
CA ALA A 570 -32.23 4.84 -24.43
C ALA A 570 -31.81 6.07 -23.61
N VAL A 571 -32.55 7.18 -23.71
CA VAL A 571 -32.30 8.41 -22.95
C VAL A 571 -32.35 8.17 -21.44
N VAL A 572 -33.27 7.32 -20.96
CA VAL A 572 -33.36 6.97 -19.53
C VAL A 572 -32.07 6.30 -19.07
N HIS A 573 -31.56 5.34 -19.83
CA HIS A 573 -30.34 4.62 -19.46
C HIS A 573 -29.08 5.49 -19.59
N PHE A 574 -28.96 6.36 -20.59
CA PHE A 574 -27.82 7.28 -20.66
C PHE A 574 -27.79 8.28 -19.50
N ARG A 575 -28.95 8.82 -19.10
CA ARG A 575 -29.03 9.69 -17.91
C ARG A 575 -28.62 8.93 -16.66
N ARG A 576 -29.10 7.70 -16.50
CA ARG A 576 -28.73 6.85 -15.38
C ARG A 576 -27.23 6.56 -15.34
N ALA A 577 -26.60 6.28 -16.48
CA ALA A 577 -25.14 6.11 -16.56
C ALA A 577 -24.38 7.37 -16.11
N LEU A 578 -24.88 8.57 -16.44
CA LEU A 578 -24.28 9.85 -16.03
C LEU A 578 -24.56 10.21 -14.57
N ASP A 579 -25.71 9.81 -14.03
CA ASP A 579 -26.02 9.96 -12.61
C ASP A 579 -25.08 9.09 -11.75
N ILE A 580 -24.78 7.88 -12.23
CA ILE A 580 -23.84 6.95 -11.58
C ILE A 580 -22.39 7.43 -11.73
N ARG A 581 -21.98 7.74 -12.96
CA ARG A 581 -20.61 8.16 -13.31
C ARG A 581 -20.63 9.53 -13.99
N PRO A 582 -20.62 10.62 -13.21
CA PRO A 582 -20.53 11.98 -13.76
C PRO A 582 -19.26 12.15 -14.61
N GLY A 583 -19.39 12.76 -15.79
CA GLY A 583 -18.27 12.92 -16.74
C GLY A 583 -17.99 11.70 -17.62
N TYR A 584 -18.91 10.71 -17.66
CA TYR A 584 -18.78 9.57 -18.56
C TYR A 584 -18.99 10.00 -20.03
N ALA A 585 -17.88 10.34 -20.70
CA ALA A 585 -17.86 10.95 -22.04
C ALA A 585 -18.69 10.20 -23.10
N ASP A 586 -18.65 8.86 -23.12
CA ASP A 586 -19.43 8.07 -24.08
C ASP A 586 -20.93 8.20 -23.81
N ALA A 587 -21.36 8.16 -22.55
CA ALA A 587 -22.76 8.34 -22.16
C ALA A 587 -23.24 9.77 -22.47
N GLU A 588 -22.41 10.80 -22.28
CA GLU A 588 -22.73 12.19 -22.65
C GLU A 588 -22.94 12.33 -24.17
N LYS A 589 -22.02 11.78 -24.96
CA LYS A 589 -22.10 11.78 -26.41
C LYS A 589 -23.36 11.04 -26.89
N ASN A 590 -23.62 9.85 -26.35
CA ASN A 590 -24.77 9.03 -26.72
C ASN A 590 -26.09 9.71 -26.32
N LEU A 591 -26.16 10.32 -25.14
CA LEU A 591 -27.33 11.09 -24.70
C LEU A 591 -27.61 12.27 -25.65
N ASN A 592 -26.58 13.03 -26.01
CA ASN A 592 -26.73 14.17 -26.92
C ASN A 592 -27.26 13.74 -28.29
N GLN A 593 -26.75 12.63 -28.84
CA GLN A 593 -27.24 12.06 -30.09
C GLN A 593 -28.71 11.59 -29.98
N ALA A 594 -29.05 10.88 -28.90
CA ALA A 594 -30.41 10.41 -28.66
C ALA A 594 -31.42 11.57 -28.53
N LEU A 595 -31.05 12.65 -27.82
CA LEU A 595 -31.88 13.85 -27.68
C LEU A 595 -32.10 14.58 -29.02
N GLN A 596 -31.10 14.61 -29.90
CA GLN A 596 -31.28 15.16 -31.26
C GLN A 596 -32.28 14.34 -32.08
N LEU A 597 -32.20 13.01 -32.01
CA LEU A 597 -33.16 12.11 -32.66
C LEU A 597 -34.58 12.28 -32.11
N GLN A 598 -34.73 12.48 -30.80
CA GLN A 598 -36.02 12.74 -30.15
C GLN A 598 -36.64 14.06 -30.66
N ARG A 599 -35.85 15.13 -30.76
CA ARG A 599 -36.29 16.44 -31.28
C ARG A 599 -36.69 16.36 -32.76
N GLY A 600 -35.94 15.64 -33.58
CA GLY A 600 -36.25 15.45 -35.01
C GLY A 600 -37.52 14.62 -35.29
N ARG A 601 -37.94 13.77 -34.34
CA ARG A 601 -39.23 13.04 -34.40
C ARG A 601 -40.41 13.94 -34.00
N GLY A 602 -40.21 14.87 -33.06
CA GLY A 602 -41.23 15.82 -32.63
C GLY A 602 -41.55 16.90 -33.67
N SER A 603 -40.60 17.26 -34.54
CA SER A 603 -40.78 18.26 -35.60
C SER A 603 -41.41 17.71 -36.90
N ARG A 604 -41.70 16.41 -36.98
CA ARG A 604 -42.29 15.74 -38.15
C ARG A 604 -43.73 15.26 -37.92
N ARG A 605 -44.37 15.69 -36.84
CA ARG A 605 -45.77 15.36 -36.52
C ARG A 605 -46.68 16.56 -36.74
#